data_AF-A0A835QR54-F1
#
_entry.id   AF-A0A835QR54-F1
#
_cell.length_a   1.000
_cell.length_b   1.000
_cell.length_c   1.000
_cell.angle_alpha   90.00
_cell.angle_beta   90.00
_cell.angle_gamma   90.00
#
_symmetry.space_group_name_H-M   'P 1'
#
loop_
_entity.id
_entity.type
_entity.pdbx_description
1 polymer ?
#
loop_
_entity_poly.entity_id
_entity_poly.type
_entity_poly.pdbx_seq_one_letter_code
_entity_poly.pdbx_strand_id
1 'polypeptide(L)'
;MESSLREILLKYPINRNVTAADRKILMSALAFHPSSNAKIGTGVQDFKVGYSSGHHGSKCFIVVRTDGTSEDFSYHKCVAGAAALVSPECATKYESMRERRSRRNIG
;
A
#
# COMPACT_ATOMS: atom_id res chain seq x y z
N MET A 1 -10.51 3.74 -16.91
CA MET A 1 -9.82 4.75 -16.10
C MET A 1 -9.15 3.97 -14.97
N GLU A 2 -7.81 3.94 -14.93
CA GLU A 2 -7.08 3.24 -13.85
C GLU A 2 -7.19 4.06 -12.56
N SER A 3 -7.59 3.45 -11.46
CA SER A 3 -7.70 4.14 -10.16
C SER A 3 -6.32 4.34 -9.54
N SER A 4 -6.08 5.51 -8.95
CA SER A 4 -4.89 5.72 -8.12
C SER A 4 -4.96 4.90 -6.82
N LEU A 5 -3.81 4.60 -6.22
CA LEU A 5 -3.74 3.88 -4.94
C LEU A 5 -4.57 4.56 -3.84
N ARG A 6 -4.59 5.90 -3.81
CA ARG A 6 -5.39 6.64 -2.82
C ARG A 6 -6.89 6.48 -3.08
N GLU A 7 -7.33 6.51 -4.34
CA GLU A 7 -8.74 6.30 -4.68
C GLU A 7 -9.21 4.89 -4.34
N ILE A 8 -8.41 3.86 -4.63
CA ILE A 8 -8.71 2.48 -4.23
C ILE A 8 -8.89 2.41 -2.70
N LEU A 9 -7.97 3.00 -1.94
CA LEU A 9 -8.04 2.98 -0.47
C LEU A 9 -9.32 3.63 0.09
N LEU A 10 -9.81 4.70 -0.56
CA LEU A 10 -11.02 5.41 -0.15
C LEU A 10 -12.31 4.73 -0.64
N LYS A 11 -12.27 4.14 -1.84
CA LYS A 11 -13.39 3.49 -2.53
C LYS A 11 -13.95 2.29 -1.79
N TYR A 12 -13.09 1.47 -1.17
CA TYR A 12 -13.53 0.23 -0.52
C TYR A 12 -13.79 0.41 0.99
N PRO A 13 -14.86 -0.22 1.51
CA PRO A 13 -15.04 -0.39 2.95
C PRO A 13 -14.02 -1.38 3.51
N ILE A 14 -13.86 -1.36 4.83
CA ILE A 14 -12.96 -2.28 5.54
C ILE A 14 -13.40 -3.73 5.31
N ASN A 15 -12.42 -4.62 5.19
CA ASN A 15 -12.56 -6.06 4.97
C ASN A 15 -13.26 -6.46 3.66
N ARG A 16 -13.45 -5.53 2.72
CA ARG A 16 -13.98 -5.86 1.39
C ARG A 16 -12.84 -6.08 0.39
N ASN A 17 -12.95 -7.18 -0.35
CA ASN A 17 -12.05 -7.50 -1.45
C ASN A 17 -12.16 -6.47 -2.57
N VAL A 18 -11.04 -6.20 -3.22
CA VAL A 18 -10.99 -5.29 -4.37
C VAL A 18 -11.45 -5.99 -5.65
N THR A 19 -11.81 -5.21 -6.66
CA THR A 19 -12.10 -5.76 -7.99
C THR A 19 -10.84 -6.30 -8.68
N ALA A 20 -11.01 -7.15 -9.69
CA ALA A 20 -9.90 -7.68 -10.48
C ALA A 20 -9.04 -6.59 -11.15
N ALA A 21 -9.63 -5.44 -11.52
CA ALA A 21 -8.89 -4.30 -12.07
C ALA A 21 -7.99 -3.67 -10.99
N ASP A 22 -8.57 -3.31 -9.84
CA ASP A 22 -7.82 -2.70 -8.73
C ASP A 22 -6.76 -3.66 -8.17
N ARG A 23 -7.02 -4.98 -8.17
CA ARG A 23 -6.03 -6.02 -7.80
C ARG A 23 -4.76 -5.96 -8.65
N LYS A 24 -4.83 -5.68 -9.96
CA LYS A 24 -3.65 -5.56 -10.83
C LYS A 24 -2.78 -4.35 -10.45
N ILE A 25 -3.43 -3.25 -10.11
CA ILE A 25 -2.77 -2.01 -9.64
C ILE A 25 -2.06 -2.28 -8.31
N LEU A 26 -2.74 -2.94 -7.38
CA LEU A 26 -2.16 -3.29 -6.07
C LEU A 26 -1.01 -4.30 -6.18
N MET A 27 -1.10 -5.28 -7.08
CA MET A 27 0.01 -6.21 -7.35
C MET A 27 1.25 -5.47 -7.84
N SER A 28 1.07 -4.54 -8.79
CA SER A 28 2.16 -3.73 -9.34
C SER A 28 2.79 -2.84 -8.28
N ALA A 29 1.97 -2.20 -7.44
CA ALA A 29 2.47 -1.38 -6.33
C ALA A 29 3.21 -2.22 -5.28
N LEU A 30 2.70 -3.41 -4.94
CA LEU A 30 3.32 -4.29 -3.95
C LEU A 30 4.74 -4.71 -4.36
N ALA A 31 4.99 -4.90 -5.66
CA ALA A 31 6.31 -5.25 -6.18
C ALA A 31 7.40 -4.22 -5.82
N PHE A 32 7.04 -2.93 -5.72
CA PHE A 32 7.95 -1.85 -5.33
C PHE A 32 8.11 -1.68 -3.82
N HIS A 33 7.39 -2.46 -3.00
CA HIS A 33 7.56 -2.38 -1.56
C HIS A 33 8.96 -2.92 -1.16
N PRO A 34 9.71 -2.25 -0.27
CA PRO A 34 11.07 -2.69 0.10
C PRO A 34 11.10 -4.09 0.76
N SER A 35 9.97 -4.50 1.36
CA SER A 35 9.77 -5.85 1.91
C SER A 35 8.80 -6.69 1.05
N SER A 36 8.73 -6.46 -0.26
CA SER A 36 7.75 -7.10 -1.16
C SER A 36 7.76 -8.63 -1.05
N ASN A 37 8.95 -9.24 -1.04
CA ASN A 37 9.10 -10.70 -0.93
C ASN A 37 8.45 -11.25 0.36
N ALA A 38 8.68 -10.59 1.50
CA ALA A 38 8.06 -10.99 2.77
C ALA A 38 6.54 -10.78 2.75
N LYS A 39 6.04 -9.68 2.17
CA LYS A 39 4.60 -9.43 2.06
C LYS A 39 3.91 -10.45 1.16
N ILE A 40 4.51 -10.81 0.03
CA ILE A 40 4.00 -11.83 -0.90
C ILE A 40 4.00 -13.21 -0.21
N GLY A 41 5.08 -13.56 0.48
CA GLY A 41 5.19 -14.83 1.21
C GLY A 41 4.94 -16.03 0.30
N THR A 42 3.91 -16.82 0.62
CA THR A 42 3.48 -18.02 -0.11
C THR A 42 2.78 -17.73 -1.45
N GLY A 43 2.48 -16.46 -1.75
CA GLY A 43 1.81 -16.04 -2.96
C GLY A 43 0.57 -15.20 -2.67
N VAL A 44 0.17 -14.36 -3.62
CA VAL A 44 -0.99 -13.46 -3.47
C VAL A 44 -2.26 -14.10 -4.00
N GLN A 45 -3.22 -14.35 -3.12
CA GLN A 45 -4.57 -14.74 -3.49
C GLN A 45 -5.38 -13.50 -3.91
N ASP A 46 -5.52 -12.52 -3.00
CA ASP A 46 -6.30 -11.31 -3.24
C ASP A 46 -5.84 -10.12 -2.39
N PHE A 47 -6.49 -8.97 -2.54
CA PHE A 47 -6.31 -7.79 -1.71
C PHE A 47 -7.63 -7.28 -1.14
N LYS A 48 -7.54 -6.68 0.05
CA LYS A 48 -8.65 -5.97 0.69
C LYS A 48 -8.17 -4.69 1.36
N VAL A 49 -9.10 -3.82 1.74
CA VAL A 49 -8.78 -2.65 2.58
C VAL A 49 -8.97 -3.01 4.05
N GLY A 50 -8.01 -2.63 4.90
CA GLY A 50 -8.02 -2.89 6.34
C GLY A 50 -7.50 -1.70 7.13
N TYR A 51 -7.22 -1.91 8.42
CA TYR A 51 -6.59 -0.90 9.27
C TYR A 51 -5.08 -1.14 9.37
N SER A 52 -4.31 -0.05 9.36
CA SER A 52 -2.86 -0.09 9.53
C SER A 52 -2.53 -0.50 10.97
N SER A 53 -1.73 -1.55 11.13
CA SER A 53 -1.23 -2.01 12.43
C SER A 53 -0.39 -0.94 13.14
N GLY A 54 0.39 -0.16 12.39
CA GLY A 54 1.25 0.90 12.93
C GLY A 54 0.61 2.29 13.11
N HIS A 55 -0.64 2.50 12.68
CA HIS A 55 -1.31 3.80 12.76
C HIS A 55 -2.80 3.61 13.08
N HIS A 56 -3.16 3.79 14.34
CA HIS A 56 -4.52 3.60 14.84
C HIS A 56 -5.54 4.36 13.98
N GLY A 57 -6.49 3.62 13.39
CA GLY A 57 -7.61 4.16 12.61
C GLY A 57 -7.31 4.48 11.13
N SER A 58 -6.06 4.40 10.66
CA SER A 58 -5.75 4.68 9.25
C SER A 58 -6.03 3.47 8.37
N LYS A 59 -6.72 3.67 7.24
CA LYS A 59 -6.90 2.62 6.22
C LYS A 59 -5.56 2.23 5.59
N CYS A 60 -5.36 0.95 5.31
CA CYS A 60 -4.25 0.42 4.53
C CYS A 60 -4.73 -0.72 3.60
N PHE A 61 -3.82 -1.25 2.79
CA PHE A 61 -4.08 -2.45 2.01
C PHE A 61 -3.61 -3.68 2.78
N ILE A 62 -4.41 -4.74 2.66
CA ILE A 62 -4.11 -6.06 3.21
C ILE A 62 -3.92 -7.01 2.03
N VAL A 63 -2.78 -7.70 2.00
CA VAL A 63 -2.57 -8.84 1.11
C VAL A 63 -3.14 -10.09 1.76
N VAL A 64 -3.98 -10.83 1.04
CA VAL A 64 -4.45 -12.16 1.42
C VAL A 64 -3.60 -13.17 0.67
N ARG A 65 -2.89 -14.03 1.40
CA ARG A 65 -1.97 -15.01 0.83
C ARG A 65 -2.68 -16.31 0.48
N THR A 66 -2.04 -17.12 -0.36
CA THR A 66 -2.58 -18.42 -0.80
C THR A 66 -2.69 -19.45 0.33
N ASP A 67 -1.94 -19.28 1.42
CA ASP A 67 -2.04 -20.10 2.64
C ASP A 67 -3.16 -19.64 3.61
N GLY A 68 -3.93 -18.61 3.25
CA GLY A 68 -5.01 -18.06 4.08
C GLY A 68 -4.55 -17.03 5.11
N THR A 69 -3.24 -16.78 5.27
CA THR A 69 -2.73 -15.70 6.10
C THR A 69 -2.93 -14.34 5.42
N SER A 70 -2.85 -13.26 6.20
CA SER A 70 -2.94 -11.91 5.65
C SER A 70 -2.03 -10.93 6.37
N GLU A 71 -1.55 -9.92 5.65
CA GLU A 71 -0.64 -8.92 6.19
C GLU A 71 -0.91 -7.54 5.60
N ASP A 72 -0.74 -6.48 6.38
CA ASP A 72 -0.87 -5.12 5.88
C ASP A 72 0.37 -4.66 5.11
N PHE A 73 0.19 -3.78 4.13
CA PHE A 73 1.29 -3.08 3.48
C PHE A 73 0.94 -1.61 3.22
N SER A 74 1.97 -0.77 3.31
CA SER A 74 1.83 0.67 3.11
C SER A 74 2.06 1.02 1.65
N TYR A 75 1.02 1.55 0.98
CA TYR A 75 1.18 2.06 -0.38
C TYR A 75 2.20 3.21 -0.44
N HIS A 76 2.40 3.96 0.64
CA HIS A 76 3.42 4.98 0.67
C HIS A 76 4.83 4.38 0.60
N LYS A 77 5.06 3.21 1.22
CA LYS A 77 6.33 2.49 1.08
C LYS A 77 6.53 1.96 -0.35
N CYS A 78 5.45 1.53 -1.01
CA CYS A 78 5.48 1.18 -2.44
C CYS A 78 5.89 2.35 -3.32
N VAL A 79 5.28 3.53 -3.13
CA VAL A 79 5.62 4.74 -3.91
C VAL A 79 7.05 5.20 -3.64
N ALA A 80 7.51 5.15 -2.39
CA ALA A 80 8.90 5.47 -2.04
C ALA A 80 9.90 4.51 -2.71
N GLY A 81 9.61 3.20 -2.71
CA GLY A 81 10.45 2.21 -3.40
C GLY A 81 10.47 2.41 -4.92
N ALA A 82 9.32 2.71 -5.54
CA ALA A 82 9.29 3.06 -6.96
C ALA A 82 10.09 4.34 -7.27
N ALA A 83 9.99 5.36 -6.42
CA ALA A 83 10.77 6.59 -6.56
C ALA A 83 12.29 6.32 -6.41
N ALA A 84 12.69 5.41 -5.52
CA ALA A 84 14.10 5.04 -5.32
C ALA A 84 14.72 4.36 -6.55
N LEU A 85 13.92 3.64 -7.36
CA LEU A 85 14.38 3.08 -8.64
C LEU A 85 14.68 4.17 -9.69
N VAL A 86 14.01 5.32 -9.59
CA VAL A 86 14.30 6.49 -10.44
C VAL A 86 15.54 7.21 -9.91
N SER A 87 15.53 7.59 -8.63
CA SER A 87 16.66 8.17 -7.92
C SER A 87 16.41 8.14 -6.41
N PRO A 88 17.42 7.88 -5.56
CA PRO A 88 17.31 7.99 -4.11
C PRO A 88 16.76 9.34 -3.64
N GLU A 89 17.12 10.43 -4.32
CA GLU A 89 16.67 11.79 -4.01
C GLU A 89 15.15 11.94 -4.16
N CYS A 90 14.56 11.27 -5.16
CA CYS A 90 13.12 11.26 -5.36
C CYS A 90 12.40 10.57 -4.21
N ALA A 91 12.94 9.46 -3.70
CA ALA A 91 12.40 8.77 -2.53
C ALA A 91 12.49 9.66 -1.27
N THR A 92 13.65 10.26 -0.99
CA THR A 92 13.84 11.17 0.15
C THR A 92 12.88 12.36 0.08
N LYS A 93 12.72 12.96 -1.11
CA LYS A 93 11.78 14.06 -1.32
C LYS A 93 10.34 13.63 -1.05
N TYR A 94 9.95 12.45 -1.52
CA TYR A 94 8.61 11.90 -1.28
C TYR A 94 8.34 11.65 0.20
N GLU A 95 9.28 11.04 0.91
CA GLU A 95 9.17 10.78 2.36
C GLU A 95 9.06 12.08 3.16
N SER A 96 9.89 13.07 2.83
CA SER A 96 9.84 14.41 3.42
C SER A 96 8.47 15.08 3.21
N MET A 97 7.91 14.99 2.00
CA MET A 97 6.57 15.51 1.71
C MET A 97 5.48 14.79 2.51
N ARG A 98 5.58 13.47 2.66
CA ARG A 98 4.64 12.66 3.44
C ARG A 98 4.69 13.02 4.92
N GLU A 99 5.88 13.15 5.49
CA GLU A 99 6.07 13.51 6.90
C GLU A 99 5.48 14.90 7.21
N ARG A 100 5.75 15.90 6.36
CA ARG A 100 5.15 17.24 6.47
C ARG A 100 3.63 17.23 6.40
N ARG A 101 3.03 16.29 5.65
CA ARG A 101 1.56 16.12 5.61
C ARG A 101 1.04 15.46 6.88
N SER A 102 1.73 14.45 7.40
CA SER A 102 1.36 13.79 8.66
C SER A 102 1.37 14.76 9.84
N ARG A 103 2.39 15.62 9.94
CA ARG A 103 2.49 16.63 11.01
C ARG A 103 1.34 17.67 10.98
N ARG A 104 0.82 17.99 9.80
CA ARG A 104 -0.30 18.94 9.65
C ARG A 104 -1.65 18.38 10.05
N ASN A 105 -1.79 17.06 10.16
CA ASN A 105 -3.05 16.40 10.51
C ASN A 105 -3.16 16.07 12.02
N ILE A 106 -2.20 16.51 12.85
CA ILE A 106 -2.18 16.31 14.31
C ILE A 106 -2.53 17.62 15.06
N GLY A 107 -2.87 18.69 14.34
CA GLY A 107 -3.32 19.98 14.89
C GLY A 107 -4.83 20.13 14.88
#